data_AF-A0A7X0RD70-F1
#
_entry.id   AF-A0A7X0RD70-F1
#
_cell.length_a   1.000
_cell.length_b   1.000
_cell.length_c   1.000
_cell.angle_alpha   90.00
_cell.angle_beta   90.00
_cell.angle_gamma   90.00
#
_symmetry.space_group_name_H-M   'P 1'
#
loop_
_entity.id
_entity.type
_entity.pdbx_description
1 polymer ?
#
loop_
_entity_poly.entity_id
_entity_poly.type
_entity_poly.pdbx_seq_one_letter_code
_entity_poly.pdbx_strand_id
1 'polypeptide(L)'
;MTRSARETGRVVVQHPSAVLLAAQLVAVLAYPFLDESTTGRALLGVVGTAVVLIAVWAVRRTPALSWVAALLGVPAMVFTVVEAFHPGNDAIVLVNALLHAPFYFFVSYAMIRYLFHDDRVTRDELYATGAAFTVVAWGFAYVYAAVQVVWPGSFIGASGPGDRSWFELLFLSFTTLTSVGLSDVTPVLPNARSFVMVEQVAGVLYVALVVARLVGLTVARKAR
;
A
#
# COMPACT_ATOMS: atom_id res chain seq x y z
N MET A 1 33.46 5.57 10.36
CA MET A 1 32.14 5.40 9.70
C MET A 1 31.85 3.91 9.45
N THR A 2 31.97 3.04 10.46
CA THR A 2 32.71 1.76 10.25
C THR A 2 32.17 0.47 10.88
N ARG A 3 30.98 0.42 11.49
CA ARG A 3 30.36 -0.86 11.91
C ARG A 3 28.84 -0.88 11.74
N SER A 4 28.18 0.19 12.17
CA SER A 4 26.73 0.38 12.05
C SER A 4 26.24 0.24 10.60
N ALA A 5 26.87 0.92 9.63
CA ALA A 5 26.47 0.80 8.21
C ALA A 5 26.61 -0.62 7.62
N ARG A 6 27.55 -1.43 8.12
CA ARG A 6 27.73 -2.83 7.70
C ARG A 6 26.70 -3.76 8.35
N GLU A 7 26.28 -3.48 9.58
CA GLU A 7 25.18 -4.21 10.23
C GLU A 7 23.83 -3.87 9.62
N THR A 8 23.56 -2.60 9.34
CA THR A 8 22.33 -2.18 8.64
C THR A 8 22.24 -2.82 7.27
N GLY A 9 23.34 -2.84 6.50
CA GLY A 9 23.38 -3.54 5.21
C GLY A 9 23.13 -5.05 5.31
N ARG A 10 23.55 -5.69 6.42
CA ARG A 10 23.35 -7.13 6.64
C ARG A 10 21.90 -7.47 7.03
N VAL A 11 21.22 -6.59 7.77
CA VAL A 11 19.77 -6.73 8.07
C VAL A 11 18.93 -6.55 6.81
N VAL A 12 19.28 -5.57 5.96
CA VAL A 12 18.61 -5.32 4.66
C VAL A 12 18.69 -6.54 3.73
N VAL A 13 19.83 -7.25 3.75
CA VAL A 13 20.04 -8.46 2.93
C VAL A 13 19.35 -9.70 3.54
N GLN A 14 19.09 -9.72 4.84
CA GLN A 14 18.51 -10.89 5.52
C GLN A 14 16.97 -10.86 5.61
N HIS A 15 16.37 -9.67 5.69
CA HIS A 15 14.92 -9.50 5.81
C HIS A 15 14.41 -8.31 4.97
N PRO A 16 14.40 -8.41 3.62
CA PRO A 16 13.98 -7.31 2.75
C PRO A 16 12.54 -6.86 3.04
N SER A 17 11.67 -7.79 3.44
CA SER A 17 10.26 -7.51 3.70
C SER A 17 10.05 -6.76 5.03
N ALA A 18 10.95 -6.95 6.01
CA ALA A 18 10.94 -6.17 7.24
C ALA A 18 11.28 -4.70 6.98
N VAL A 19 12.24 -4.45 6.09
CA VAL A 19 12.63 -3.09 5.68
C VAL A 19 11.48 -2.40 4.96
N LEU A 20 10.81 -3.11 4.05
CA LEU A 20 9.62 -2.60 3.36
C LEU A 20 8.54 -2.18 4.38
N LEU A 21 8.16 -3.09 5.29
CA LEU A 21 7.14 -2.80 6.30
C LEU A 21 7.54 -1.62 7.18
N ALA A 22 8.78 -1.59 7.67
CA ALA A 22 9.27 -0.50 8.51
C ALA A 22 9.23 0.84 7.75
N ALA A 23 9.65 0.86 6.48
CA ALA A 23 9.60 2.05 5.66
C ALA A 23 8.17 2.54 5.43
N GLN A 24 7.21 1.63 5.22
CA GLN A 24 5.78 1.98 5.07
C GLN A 24 5.20 2.58 6.36
N LEU A 25 5.51 1.98 7.51
CA LEU A 25 5.06 2.51 8.81
C LEU A 25 5.71 3.86 9.11
N VAL A 26 7.00 4.02 8.82
CA VAL A 26 7.70 5.30 8.93
C VAL A 26 7.07 6.33 7.99
N ALA A 27 6.69 5.97 6.77
CA ALA A 27 6.04 6.88 5.84
C ALA A 27 4.69 7.38 6.39
N VAL A 28 3.88 6.52 7.01
CA VAL A 28 2.63 6.92 7.68
C VAL A 28 2.89 7.89 8.83
N LEU A 29 3.89 7.61 9.67
CA LEU A 29 4.24 8.47 10.79
C LEU A 29 4.88 9.79 10.35
N ALA A 30 5.60 9.80 9.23
CA ALA A 30 6.25 10.98 8.69
C ALA A 30 5.28 11.90 7.92
N TYR A 31 4.17 11.36 7.42
CA TYR A 31 3.24 12.10 6.56
C TYR A 31 2.75 13.42 7.16
N PRO A 32 2.23 13.46 8.41
CA PRO A 32 1.70 14.71 8.98
C PRO A 32 2.73 15.84 9.12
N PHE A 33 4.02 15.51 9.15
CA PHE A 33 5.11 16.48 9.28
C PHE A 33 5.59 17.04 7.94
N LEU A 34 5.23 16.39 6.83
CA LEU A 34 5.76 16.69 5.50
C LEU A 34 4.67 17.12 4.50
N ASP A 35 3.39 16.88 4.82
CA ASP A 35 2.24 17.14 3.94
C ASP A 35 2.04 18.63 3.59
N GLU A 36 2.38 19.55 4.52
CA GLU A 36 2.23 20.99 4.28
C GLU A 36 3.16 21.51 3.16
N SER A 37 4.24 20.79 2.85
CA SER A 37 5.19 21.19 1.83
C SER A 37 5.01 20.38 0.55
N THR A 38 5.00 21.06 -0.61
CA THR A 38 4.99 20.39 -1.93
C THR A 38 6.15 19.40 -2.07
N THR A 39 7.34 19.79 -1.61
CA THR A 39 8.52 18.92 -1.65
C THR A 39 8.36 17.71 -0.74
N GLY A 40 7.78 17.86 0.45
CA GLY A 40 7.56 16.76 1.39
C GLY A 40 6.55 15.73 0.84
N ARG A 41 5.43 16.17 0.27
CA ARG A 41 4.47 15.29 -0.41
C ARG A 41 5.10 14.52 -1.57
N ALA A 42 5.84 15.22 -2.44
CA ALA A 42 6.54 14.59 -3.56
C ALA A 42 7.58 13.58 -3.07
N LEU A 43 8.39 13.94 -2.07
CA LEU A 43 9.42 13.08 -1.48
C LEU A 43 8.79 11.80 -0.90
N LEU A 44 7.74 11.93 -0.09
CA LEU A 44 7.08 10.78 0.54
C LEU A 44 6.48 9.83 -0.49
N GLY A 45 5.78 10.36 -1.49
CA GLY A 45 5.19 9.52 -2.52
C GLY A 45 6.24 8.85 -3.40
N VAL A 46 7.30 9.57 -3.80
CA VAL A 46 8.41 8.98 -4.58
C VAL A 46 9.14 7.92 -3.78
N VAL A 47 9.51 8.20 -2.53
CA VAL A 47 10.21 7.23 -1.66
C VAL A 47 9.31 6.04 -1.38
N GLY A 48 8.03 6.25 -1.08
CA GLY A 48 7.06 5.18 -0.84
C GLY A 48 6.92 4.25 -2.04
N THR A 49 6.68 4.81 -3.23
CA THR A 49 6.57 4.04 -4.48
C THR A 49 7.87 3.34 -4.84
N ALA A 50 9.03 4.00 -4.66
CA ALA A 50 10.34 3.41 -4.92
C ALA A 50 10.64 2.24 -3.99
N VAL A 51 10.33 2.36 -2.68
CA VAL A 51 10.53 1.29 -1.71
C VAL A 51 9.70 0.06 -2.08
N VAL A 52 8.44 0.26 -2.48
CA VAL A 52 7.55 -0.83 -2.93
C VAL A 52 8.07 -1.47 -4.23
N LEU A 53 8.52 -0.67 -5.19
CA LEU A 53 9.14 -1.15 -6.43
C LEU A 53 10.38 -2.01 -6.16
N ILE A 54 11.29 -1.51 -5.32
CA ILE A 54 12.52 -2.21 -4.95
C ILE A 54 12.21 -3.52 -4.23
N ALA A 55 11.22 -3.53 -3.34
CA ALA A 55 10.82 -4.74 -2.63
C ALA A 55 10.29 -5.82 -3.58
N VAL A 56 9.49 -5.45 -4.59
CA VAL A 56 9.07 -6.43 -5.63
C VAL A 56 10.26 -6.96 -6.41
N TRP A 57 11.21 -6.09 -6.74
CA TRP A 57 12.42 -6.50 -7.44
C TRP A 57 13.29 -7.45 -6.62
N ALA A 58 13.38 -7.23 -5.30
CA ALA A 58 14.12 -8.07 -4.38
C ALA A 58 13.48 -9.46 -4.17
N VAL A 59 12.15 -9.55 -4.21
CA VAL A 59 11.41 -10.79 -3.90
C VAL A 59 11.22 -11.68 -5.14
N ARG A 60 11.26 -11.13 -6.36
CA ARG A 60 10.88 -11.89 -7.57
C ARG A 60 12.03 -12.22 -8.50
N ARG A 61 12.15 -13.52 -8.81
CA ARG A 61 13.18 -14.09 -9.69
C ARG A 61 12.86 -14.03 -11.20
N THR A 62 11.62 -13.77 -11.62
CA THR A 62 11.25 -13.76 -13.05
C THR A 62 11.29 -12.34 -13.64
N PRO A 63 12.14 -12.09 -14.67
CA PRO A 63 12.31 -10.75 -15.26
C PRO A 63 11.02 -10.10 -15.74
N ALA A 64 10.09 -10.90 -16.28
CA ALA A 64 8.82 -10.40 -16.83
C ALA A 64 7.96 -9.67 -15.79
N LEU A 65 7.91 -10.15 -14.55
CA LEU A 65 7.05 -9.57 -13.53
C LEU A 65 7.63 -8.29 -12.93
N SER A 66 8.96 -8.21 -12.87
CA SER A 66 9.69 -6.99 -12.53
C SER A 66 9.51 -5.89 -13.59
N TRP A 67 9.49 -6.26 -14.87
CA TRP A 67 9.24 -5.30 -15.96
C TRP A 67 7.83 -4.71 -15.91
N VAL A 68 6.80 -5.52 -15.61
CA VAL A 68 5.43 -5.02 -15.45
C VAL A 68 5.34 -4.07 -14.24
N ALA A 69 5.97 -4.40 -13.11
CA ALA A 69 6.05 -3.49 -11.96
C ALA A 69 6.71 -2.17 -12.34
N ALA A 70 7.84 -2.20 -13.07
CA ALA A 70 8.53 -0.99 -13.50
C ALA A 70 7.69 -0.16 -14.48
N LEU A 71 7.01 -0.81 -15.43
CA LEU A 71 6.15 -0.16 -16.42
C LEU A 71 4.98 0.58 -15.78
N LEU A 72 4.42 0.06 -14.68
CA LEU A 72 3.35 0.72 -13.93
C LEU A 72 3.89 1.73 -12.91
N GLY A 73 4.93 1.37 -12.18
CA GLY A 73 5.43 2.16 -11.05
C GLY A 73 6.25 3.37 -11.45
N VAL A 74 7.00 3.35 -12.56
CA VAL A 74 7.76 4.53 -13.01
C VAL A 74 6.82 5.66 -13.44
N PRO A 75 5.79 5.44 -14.28
CA PRO A 75 4.80 6.48 -14.58
C PRO A 75 4.04 6.95 -13.34
N ALA A 76 3.68 6.04 -12.44
CA ALA A 76 3.04 6.38 -11.18
C ALA A 76 3.93 7.36 -10.37
N MET A 77 5.22 7.04 -10.21
CA MET A 77 6.17 7.88 -9.49
C MET A 77 6.35 9.27 -10.13
N VAL A 78 6.31 9.36 -11.46
CA VAL A 78 6.32 10.65 -12.17
C VAL A 78 5.06 11.45 -11.84
N PHE A 79 3.89 10.82 -11.87
CA PHE A 79 2.61 11.48 -11.58
C PHE A 79 2.48 11.90 -10.12
N THR A 80 3.14 11.22 -9.17
CA THR A 80 3.27 11.70 -7.79
C THR A 80 3.89 13.11 -7.74
N VAL A 81 4.96 13.32 -8.51
CA VAL A 81 5.64 14.63 -8.55
C VAL A 81 4.75 15.65 -9.25
N VAL A 82 4.12 15.28 -10.37
CA VAL A 82 3.23 16.16 -11.13
C VAL A 82 2.06 16.64 -10.26
N GLU A 83 1.41 15.74 -9.52
CA GLU A 83 0.30 16.07 -8.61
C GLU A 83 0.75 16.98 -7.47
N ALA A 84 1.95 16.77 -6.91
CA ALA A 84 2.47 17.63 -5.85
C ALA A 84 2.62 19.09 -6.30
N PHE A 85 2.99 19.33 -7.56
CA PHE A 85 3.10 20.68 -8.14
C PHE A 85 1.77 21.27 -8.65
N HIS A 86 0.74 20.45 -8.83
CA HIS A 86 -0.58 20.88 -9.33
C HIS A 86 -1.70 20.43 -8.37
N PRO A 87 -1.69 20.88 -7.10
CA PRO A 87 -2.71 20.49 -6.14
C PRO A 87 -4.09 20.96 -6.59
N GLY A 88 -5.11 20.11 -6.43
CA GLY A 88 -6.51 20.43 -6.77
C GLY A 88 -6.89 20.29 -8.24
N ASN A 89 -6.04 19.70 -9.08
CA ASN A 89 -6.40 19.37 -10.46
C ASN A 89 -6.93 17.93 -10.55
N ASP A 90 -8.24 17.80 -10.66
CA ASP A 90 -8.96 16.51 -10.73
C ASP A 90 -8.46 15.58 -11.82
N ALA A 91 -8.10 16.10 -13.00
CA ALA A 91 -7.59 15.28 -14.09
C ALA A 91 -6.23 14.66 -13.73
N ILE A 92 -5.37 15.42 -13.03
CA ILE A 92 -4.07 14.91 -12.57
C ILE A 92 -4.26 13.88 -11.46
N VAL A 93 -5.14 14.16 -10.49
CA VAL A 93 -5.47 13.21 -9.41
C VAL A 93 -6.02 11.91 -9.98
N LEU A 94 -6.92 11.98 -10.97
CA LEU A 94 -7.49 10.80 -11.61
C LEU A 94 -6.44 9.98 -12.35
N VAL A 95 -5.57 10.61 -13.16
CA VAL A 95 -4.50 9.89 -13.86
C VAL A 95 -3.52 9.29 -12.85
N ASN A 96 -3.17 10.03 -11.80
CA ASN A 96 -2.29 9.53 -10.74
C ASN A 96 -2.88 8.30 -10.04
N ALA A 97 -4.17 8.33 -9.72
CA ALA A 97 -4.90 7.21 -9.14
C ALA A 97 -4.99 6.00 -10.09
N LEU A 98 -5.27 6.23 -11.38
CA LEU A 98 -5.35 5.19 -12.40
C LEU A 98 -3.99 4.53 -12.70
N LEU A 99 -2.87 5.19 -12.38
CA LEU A 99 -1.54 4.59 -12.47
C LEU A 99 -1.16 3.85 -11.18
N HIS A 100 -1.39 4.46 -10.01
CA HIS A 100 -1.00 3.89 -8.73
C HIS A 100 -1.87 2.71 -8.31
N ALA A 101 -3.20 2.75 -8.46
CA ALA A 101 -4.06 1.66 -8.01
C ALA A 101 -3.70 0.32 -8.70
N PRO A 102 -3.59 0.23 -10.04
CA PRO A 102 -3.12 -1.00 -10.70
C PRO A 102 -1.71 -1.40 -10.28
N PHE A 103 -0.79 -0.45 -10.10
CA PHE A 103 0.55 -0.72 -9.61
C PHE A 103 0.54 -1.39 -8.23
N TYR A 104 -0.13 -0.79 -7.25
CA TYR A 104 -0.23 -1.32 -5.88
C TYR A 104 -0.97 -2.67 -5.84
N PHE A 105 -2.03 -2.86 -6.62
CA PHE A 105 -2.70 -4.16 -6.69
C PHE A 105 -1.84 -5.23 -7.36
N PHE A 106 -1.10 -4.88 -8.40
CA PHE A 106 -0.15 -5.79 -9.02
C PHE A 106 0.95 -6.21 -8.05
N VAL A 107 1.53 -5.26 -7.30
CA VAL A 107 2.53 -5.52 -6.27
C VAL A 107 1.93 -6.37 -5.14
N SER A 108 0.73 -6.05 -4.68
CA SER A 108 0.04 -6.81 -3.63
C SER A 108 -0.19 -8.26 -4.06
N TYR A 109 -0.75 -8.47 -5.26
CA TYR A 109 -0.90 -9.80 -5.84
C TYR A 109 0.44 -10.52 -5.96
N ALA A 110 1.48 -9.79 -6.37
CA ALA A 110 2.82 -10.33 -6.49
C ALA A 110 3.38 -10.80 -5.14
N MET A 111 3.21 -10.03 -4.06
CA MET A 111 3.66 -10.41 -2.73
C MET A 111 2.82 -11.55 -2.14
N ILE A 112 1.50 -11.48 -2.28
CA ILE A 112 0.57 -12.51 -1.81
C ILE A 112 0.86 -13.85 -2.49
N ARG A 113 1.00 -13.88 -3.82
CA ARG A 113 1.35 -15.11 -4.53
C ARG A 113 2.69 -15.68 -4.07
N TYR A 114 3.67 -14.82 -3.77
CA TYR A 114 4.95 -15.26 -3.23
C TYR A 114 4.76 -15.93 -1.85
N LEU A 115 3.98 -15.31 -0.96
CA LEU A 115 3.64 -15.88 0.34
C LEU A 115 2.96 -17.25 0.22
N PHE A 116 2.04 -17.45 -0.73
CA PHE A 116 1.34 -18.73 -0.88
C PHE A 116 2.15 -19.82 -1.59
N HIS A 117 3.29 -19.49 -2.23
CA HIS A 117 4.05 -20.47 -3.01
C HIS A 117 5.10 -21.23 -2.18
N ASP A 118 5.55 -20.67 -1.06
CA ASP A 118 6.63 -21.26 -0.27
C ASP A 118 6.09 -22.25 0.78
N ASP A 119 6.80 -23.35 1.02
CA ASP A 119 6.38 -24.44 1.92
C ASP A 119 6.85 -24.23 3.37
N ARG A 120 7.59 -23.14 3.65
CA ARG A 120 8.21 -22.89 4.96
C ARG A 120 8.04 -21.45 5.41
N VAL A 121 7.16 -21.24 6.39
CA VAL A 121 7.06 -19.94 7.07
C VAL A 121 8.39 -19.54 7.71
N THR A 122 9.04 -18.52 7.14
CA THR A 122 10.22 -17.87 7.71
C THR A 122 9.82 -16.57 8.43
N ARG A 123 10.74 -15.97 9.19
CA ARG A 123 10.50 -14.63 9.80
C ARG A 123 10.27 -13.56 8.73
N ASP A 124 10.93 -13.65 7.58
CA ASP A 124 10.71 -12.70 6.48
C ASP A 124 9.30 -12.80 5.89
N GLU A 125 8.72 -14.01 5.83
CA GLU A 125 7.32 -14.18 5.38
C GLU A 125 6.32 -13.51 6.30
N LEU A 126 6.57 -13.48 7.61
CA LEU A 126 5.71 -12.77 8.56
C LEU A 126 5.73 -11.25 8.29
N TYR A 127 6.92 -10.69 8.04
CA TYR A 127 7.04 -9.28 7.67
C TYR A 127 6.44 -8.99 6.29
N ALA A 128 6.64 -9.88 5.31
CA ALA A 128 6.06 -9.78 3.98
C ALA A 128 4.53 -9.79 4.00
N THR A 129 3.94 -10.55 4.93
CA THR A 129 2.50 -10.53 5.19
C THR A 129 2.03 -9.17 5.69
N GLY A 130 2.72 -8.55 6.65
CA GLY A 130 2.37 -7.20 7.09
C GLY A 130 2.55 -6.17 5.97
N ALA A 131 3.67 -6.25 5.25
CA ALA A 131 3.98 -5.35 4.15
C ALA A 131 2.94 -5.45 3.02
N ALA A 132 2.59 -6.65 2.56
CA ALA A 132 1.58 -6.85 1.52
C ALA A 132 0.21 -6.30 1.94
N PHE A 133 -0.17 -6.44 3.21
CA PHE A 133 -1.40 -5.85 3.75
C PHE A 133 -1.41 -4.33 3.61
N THR A 134 -0.29 -3.67 3.94
CA THR A 134 -0.18 -2.20 3.75
C THR A 134 -0.18 -1.81 2.27
N VAL A 135 0.46 -2.56 1.37
CA VAL A 135 0.42 -2.27 -0.07
C VAL A 135 -1.03 -2.29 -0.60
N VAL A 136 -1.88 -3.20 -0.12
CA VAL A 136 -3.31 -3.24 -0.48
C VAL A 136 -4.01 -1.96 -0.02
N ALA A 137 -3.74 -1.49 1.20
CA ALA A 137 -4.33 -0.24 1.72
C ALA A 137 -3.96 0.98 0.85
N TRP A 138 -2.71 1.08 0.38
CA TRP A 138 -2.34 2.16 -0.55
C TRP A 138 -3.08 2.04 -1.88
N GLY A 139 -3.21 0.82 -2.40
CA GLY A 139 -3.95 0.56 -3.64
C GLY A 139 -5.38 1.10 -3.56
N PHE A 140 -6.09 0.80 -2.47
CA PHE A 140 -7.44 1.30 -2.28
C PHE A 140 -7.52 2.79 -1.93
N ALA A 141 -6.54 3.37 -1.24
CA ALA A 141 -6.47 4.83 -1.06
C ALA A 141 -6.52 5.55 -2.42
N TYR A 142 -5.79 5.04 -3.42
CA TYR A 142 -5.86 5.55 -4.80
C TYR A 142 -7.18 5.22 -5.50
N VAL A 143 -7.80 4.06 -5.24
CA VAL A 143 -9.16 3.78 -5.71
C VAL A 143 -10.14 4.84 -5.17
N TYR A 144 -10.07 5.16 -3.88
CA TYR A 144 -10.91 6.19 -3.28
C TYR A 144 -10.64 7.57 -3.84
N ALA A 145 -9.37 7.88 -4.15
CA ALA A 145 -9.00 9.13 -4.82
C ALA A 145 -9.62 9.23 -6.23
N ALA A 146 -9.63 8.13 -7.00
CA ALA A 146 -10.33 8.10 -8.29
C ALA A 146 -11.86 8.21 -8.11
N VAL A 147 -12.42 7.51 -7.12
CA VAL A 147 -13.87 7.52 -6.86
C VAL A 147 -14.37 8.92 -6.51
N GLN A 148 -13.64 9.69 -5.70
CA GLN A 148 -14.06 11.07 -5.38
C GLN A 148 -14.02 12.00 -6.58
N VAL A 149 -13.06 11.82 -7.50
CA VAL A 149 -12.98 12.62 -8.73
C VAL A 149 -14.10 12.25 -9.70
N VAL A 150 -14.36 10.95 -9.90
CA VAL A 150 -15.40 10.48 -10.83
C VAL A 150 -16.81 10.77 -10.31
N TRP A 151 -17.00 10.69 -8.99
CA TRP A 151 -18.25 11.00 -8.31
C TRP A 151 -18.02 12.02 -7.18
N PRO A 152 -18.01 13.32 -7.50
CA PRO A 152 -17.82 14.37 -6.50
C PRO A 152 -18.80 14.26 -5.34
N GLY A 153 -18.31 14.47 -4.12
CA GLY A 153 -19.10 14.29 -2.89
C GLY A 153 -19.35 12.82 -2.52
N SER A 154 -18.56 11.87 -3.05
CA SER A 154 -18.67 10.45 -2.68
C SER A 154 -18.32 10.15 -1.23
N PHE A 155 -17.48 10.99 -0.61
CA PHE A 155 -17.07 10.91 0.78
C PHE A 155 -17.40 12.21 1.51
N ILE A 156 -17.73 12.07 2.80
CA ILE A 156 -17.79 13.19 3.75
C ILE A 156 -16.83 12.89 4.90
N GLY A 157 -16.45 13.91 5.65
CA GLY A 157 -15.57 13.80 6.80
C GLY A 157 -16.06 14.66 7.95
N ALA A 158 -15.41 14.59 9.10
CA ALA A 158 -15.80 15.34 10.29
C ALA A 158 -15.84 16.86 10.07
N SER A 159 -15.01 17.38 9.17
CA SER A 159 -14.96 18.80 8.77
C SER A 159 -16.13 19.27 7.88
N GLY A 160 -17.00 18.35 7.44
CA GLY A 160 -18.14 18.64 6.57
C GLY A 160 -17.92 18.23 5.11
N PRO A 161 -18.75 18.74 4.18
CA PRO A 161 -18.67 18.42 2.76
C PRO A 161 -17.37 18.90 2.12
N GLY A 162 -16.92 18.22 1.07
CA GLY A 162 -15.75 18.57 0.27
C GLY A 162 -14.89 17.35 -0.04
N ASP A 163 -13.86 17.55 -0.86
CA ASP A 163 -12.92 16.49 -1.19
C ASP A 163 -12.07 16.13 0.00
N ARG A 164 -11.60 14.88 0.03
CA ARG A 164 -10.72 14.36 1.08
C ARG A 164 -9.29 14.37 0.58
N SER A 165 -8.39 14.77 1.46
CA SER A 165 -6.96 14.63 1.23
C SER A 165 -6.61 13.17 1.00
N TRP A 166 -5.51 12.93 0.29
CA TRP A 166 -5.03 11.57 0.05
C TRP A 166 -4.78 10.81 1.35
N PHE A 167 -4.32 11.48 2.41
CA PHE A 167 -4.06 10.85 3.70
C PHE A 167 -5.34 10.50 4.48
N GLU A 168 -6.38 11.32 4.39
CA GLU A 168 -7.71 10.98 4.90
C GLU A 168 -8.27 9.73 4.21
N LEU A 169 -8.08 9.61 2.90
CA LEU A 169 -8.48 8.41 2.14
C LEU A 169 -7.62 7.19 2.47
N LEU A 170 -6.33 7.38 2.74
CA LEU A 170 -5.45 6.33 3.24
C LEU A 170 -5.91 5.87 4.63
N PHE A 171 -6.26 6.79 5.53
CA PHE A 171 -6.79 6.47 6.84
C PHE A 171 -8.10 5.67 6.74
N LEU A 172 -9.03 6.10 5.87
CA LEU A 172 -10.24 5.34 5.55
C LEU A 172 -9.90 3.91 5.11
N SER A 173 -8.97 3.74 4.17
CA SER A 173 -8.55 2.44 3.67
C SER A 173 -7.96 1.56 4.76
N PHE A 174 -7.05 2.07 5.58
CA PHE A 174 -6.50 1.32 6.71
C PHE A 174 -7.60 0.86 7.68
N THR A 175 -8.51 1.75 8.06
CA THR A 175 -9.57 1.41 9.03
C THR A 175 -10.55 0.38 8.49
N THR A 176 -10.81 0.42 7.19
CA THR A 176 -11.75 -0.45 6.49
C THR A 176 -11.13 -1.82 6.22
N LEU A 177 -9.90 -1.85 5.68
CA LEU A 177 -9.15 -3.08 5.40
C LEU A 177 -8.85 -3.87 6.69
N THR A 178 -8.58 -3.17 7.80
CA THR A 178 -8.41 -3.80 9.12
C THR A 178 -9.73 -4.14 9.81
N SER A 179 -10.86 -3.67 9.29
CA SER A 179 -12.19 -3.78 9.92
C SER A 179 -12.27 -3.16 11.32
N VAL A 180 -11.42 -2.19 11.64
CA VAL A 180 -11.48 -1.42 12.90
C VAL A 180 -12.58 -0.36 12.86
N GLY A 181 -12.82 0.25 11.69
CA GLY A 181 -13.94 1.18 11.49
C GLY A 181 -13.84 2.53 12.22
N LEU A 182 -12.65 2.99 12.58
CA LEU A 182 -12.43 4.26 13.30
C LEU A 182 -12.48 5.52 12.42
N SER A 183 -12.47 5.38 11.08
CA SER A 183 -12.33 6.51 10.16
C SER A 183 -13.36 7.62 10.42
N ASP A 184 -12.89 8.86 10.41
CA ASP A 184 -13.71 10.08 10.42
C ASP A 184 -14.20 10.47 9.03
N VAL A 185 -13.70 9.80 7.98
CA VAL A 185 -14.22 9.82 6.61
C VAL A 185 -15.24 8.71 6.42
N THR A 186 -16.37 9.02 5.79
CA THR A 186 -17.47 8.07 5.54
C THR A 186 -17.93 8.11 4.09
N PRO A 187 -18.13 6.94 3.41
CA PRO A 187 -18.71 6.88 2.08
C PRO A 187 -20.22 7.17 2.09
N VAL A 188 -20.67 8.15 1.31
CA VAL A 188 -22.08 8.55 1.25
C VAL A 188 -22.78 8.10 -0.03
N LEU A 189 -22.10 8.18 -1.17
CA LEU A 189 -22.69 7.76 -2.45
C LEU A 189 -22.66 6.22 -2.61
N PRO A 190 -23.65 5.63 -3.30
CA PRO A 190 -23.68 4.18 -3.56
C PRO A 190 -22.40 3.65 -4.22
N ASN A 191 -21.80 4.45 -5.11
CA ASN A 191 -20.55 4.10 -5.79
C ASN A 191 -19.38 3.98 -4.81
N ALA A 192 -19.19 4.95 -3.91
CA ALA A 192 -18.14 4.83 -2.89
C ALA A 192 -18.40 3.68 -1.92
N ARG A 193 -19.66 3.46 -1.52
CA ARG A 193 -20.03 2.35 -0.64
C ARG A 193 -19.69 1.00 -1.24
N SER A 194 -19.91 0.80 -2.54
CA SER A 194 -19.59 -0.48 -3.19
C SER A 194 -18.08 -0.77 -3.18
N PHE A 195 -17.22 0.22 -3.47
CA PHE A 195 -15.76 0.05 -3.38
C PHE A 195 -15.30 -0.22 -1.95
N VAL A 196 -15.86 0.48 -0.96
CA VAL A 196 -15.58 0.23 0.47
C VAL A 196 -16.00 -1.18 0.88
N MET A 197 -17.17 -1.66 0.45
CA MET A 197 -17.62 -3.04 0.72
C MET A 197 -16.68 -4.08 0.11
N VAL A 198 -16.15 -3.83 -1.10
CA VAL A 198 -15.16 -4.72 -1.74
C VAL A 198 -13.85 -4.75 -0.93
N GLU A 199 -13.39 -3.60 -0.44
CA GLU A 199 -12.20 -3.55 0.42
C GLU A 199 -12.41 -4.32 1.73
N GLN A 200 -13.57 -4.18 2.38
CA GLN A 200 -13.90 -4.90 3.61
C GLN A 200 -13.83 -6.42 3.40
N VAL A 201 -14.42 -6.91 2.31
CA VAL A 201 -14.35 -8.34 1.95
C VAL A 201 -12.90 -8.76 1.69
N ALA A 202 -12.13 -7.96 0.95
CA ALA A 202 -10.73 -8.24 0.69
C ALA A 202 -9.88 -8.30 1.99
N GLY A 203 -10.10 -7.38 2.92
CA GLY A 203 -9.41 -7.32 4.21
C GLY A 203 -9.67 -8.55 5.08
N VAL A 204 -10.95 -8.93 5.26
CA VAL A 204 -11.32 -10.11 6.04
C VAL A 204 -10.77 -11.39 5.40
N LEU A 205 -10.89 -11.54 4.08
CA LEU A 205 -10.35 -12.70 3.36
C LEU A 205 -8.82 -12.77 3.48
N TYR A 206 -8.12 -11.64 3.40
CA TYR A 206 -6.67 -11.58 3.56
C TYR A 206 -6.25 -12.16 4.92
N VAL A 207 -6.82 -11.63 6.01
CA VAL A 207 -6.48 -12.07 7.37
C VAL A 207 -6.82 -13.55 7.56
N ALA A 208 -8.00 -13.98 7.11
CA ALA A 208 -8.43 -15.37 7.23
C ALA A 208 -7.49 -16.34 6.50
N LEU A 209 -7.14 -16.05 5.24
CA LEU A 209 -6.28 -16.92 4.43
C LEU A 209 -4.85 -16.98 4.97
N VAL A 210 -4.30 -15.85 5.40
CA VAL A 210 -2.97 -15.76 6.02
C VAL A 210 -2.92 -16.59 7.30
N VAL A 211 -3.86 -16.37 8.22
CA VAL A 211 -3.90 -17.10 9.50
C VAL A 211 -4.08 -18.59 9.26
N ALA A 212 -5.00 -18.97 8.37
CA ALA A 212 -5.21 -20.37 8.00
C ALA A 212 -3.93 -21.04 7.46
N ARG A 213 -3.19 -20.34 6.58
CA ARG A 213 -1.90 -20.85 6.07
C ARG A 213 -0.87 -21.03 7.19
N LEU A 214 -0.69 -20.02 8.04
CA LEU A 214 0.29 -20.06 9.14
C LEU A 214 0.00 -21.20 10.12
N VAL A 215 -1.27 -21.37 10.50
CA VAL A 215 -1.70 -22.48 11.38
C VAL A 215 -1.53 -23.82 10.67
N GLY A 216 -1.95 -23.94 9.41
CA GLY A 216 -1.84 -25.18 8.63
C GLY A 216 -0.40 -25.69 8.50
N LEU A 217 0.55 -24.79 8.18
CA LEU A 217 1.97 -25.14 8.09
C LEU A 217 2.59 -25.50 9.45
N THR A 218 2.13 -24.86 10.53
CA THR A 218 2.59 -25.16 11.90
C THR A 218 2.12 -26.55 12.34
N VAL A 219 0.85 -26.89 12.09
CA VAL A 219 0.27 -28.20 12.41
C VAL A 219 0.93 -29.31 11.59
N ALA A 220 1.09 -29.10 10.28
CA ALA A 220 1.74 -30.08 9.39
C ALA A 220 3.20 -30.36 9.78
N ARG A 221 3.94 -29.35 10.27
CA ARG A 221 5.30 -29.54 10.77
C ARG A 221 5.34 -30.35 12.08
N LYS A 222 4.36 -30.17 12.97
CA LYS A 222 4.29 -30.92 14.24
C LYS A 222 3.88 -32.39 14.03
N ALA A 223 3.17 -32.69 12.95
CA ALA A 223 2.75 -34.04 12.60
C ALA A 223 3.85 -34.88 11.92
N ARG A 224 4.96 -34.27 11.52
CA ARG A 224 6.17 -34.94 11.01
C ARG A 224 7.19 -35.12 12.12
#